data_AF-A0A8T5BSB4-F1
#
_entry.id   AF-A0A8T5BSB4-F1
#
_cell.length_a   1.000
_cell.length_b   1.000
_cell.length_c   1.000
_cell.angle_alpha   90.00
_cell.angle_beta   90.00
_cell.angle_gamma   90.00
#
_symmetry.space_group_name_H-M   'P 1'
#
loop_
_entity.id
_entity.type
_entity.pdbx_description
1 polymer ?
#
loop_
_entity_poly.entity_id
_entity_poly.type
_entity_poly.pdbx_seq_one_letter_code
_entity_poly.pdbx_strand_id
1 'polypeptide(L)'
;IERNSPFVKRKGLFFFGPIDFIRPEVLRHNKRLKERYSPPDRSKVLILVPDSELKDTRRRKYVKKIVLKASKVLGLDLSAIHVCFYSPPFGIIPIELSETYPLYQYEYAYPPDAETVKYVAERILEYIAAAPYMKIIILMEKGSWSERLVDLVVKESHEREIEAEILPLDAHSLKLKKN
;
A
#
# COMPACT_ATOMS: atom_id res chain seq x y z
N ILE A 1 27.66 -3.98 1.08
CA ILE A 1 26.94 -3.68 -0.20
C ILE A 1 26.01 -2.46 -0.06
N GLU A 2 25.22 -2.33 1.02
CA GLU A 2 24.31 -1.16 1.22
C GLU A 2 25.04 0.20 1.28
N ARG A 3 26.18 0.30 1.99
CA ARG A 3 26.92 1.56 2.21
C ARG A 3 27.45 2.23 0.93
N ASN A 4 27.57 1.48 -0.17
CA ASN A 4 28.16 1.99 -1.42
C ASN A 4 27.10 2.18 -2.53
N SER A 5 25.81 1.96 -2.24
CA SER A 5 24.74 2.15 -3.24
C SER A 5 24.31 3.62 -3.27
N PRO A 6 24.31 4.27 -4.46
CA PRO A 6 23.93 5.67 -4.59
C PRO A 6 22.47 5.88 -4.17
N PHE A 7 22.21 7.04 -3.55
CA PHE A 7 20.89 7.38 -3.01
C PHE A 7 19.83 7.67 -4.08
N VAL A 8 20.29 8.06 -5.29
CA VAL A 8 19.47 8.37 -6.46
C VAL A 8 20.16 7.78 -7.69
N LYS A 9 19.43 7.01 -8.51
CA LYS A 9 19.91 6.48 -9.80
C LYS A 9 19.18 7.17 -10.95
N ARG A 10 19.88 7.41 -12.06
CA ARG A 10 19.33 8.05 -13.28
C ARG A 10 18.38 7.16 -14.10
N LYS A 11 18.26 5.85 -13.81
CA LYS A 11 17.43 4.89 -14.54
C LYS A 11 16.36 4.29 -13.62
N GLY A 12 15.17 4.06 -14.15
CA GLY A 12 14.07 3.38 -13.43
C GLY A 12 14.50 1.99 -12.95
N LEU A 13 14.01 1.60 -11.77
CA LEU A 13 14.30 0.29 -11.18
C LEU A 13 13.30 -0.74 -11.72
N PHE A 14 13.79 -1.88 -12.17
CA PHE A 14 12.95 -3.01 -12.57
C PHE A 14 13.03 -4.13 -11.54
N PHE A 15 11.86 -4.68 -11.17
CA PHE A 15 11.68 -5.77 -10.22
C PHE A 15 10.95 -6.93 -10.88
N PHE A 16 11.58 -8.09 -10.96
CA PHE A 16 11.07 -9.26 -11.68
C PHE A 16 10.67 -10.41 -10.77
N GLY A 17 11.01 -10.35 -9.47
CA GLY A 17 10.57 -11.34 -8.51
C GLY A 17 11.23 -11.22 -7.13
N PRO A 18 11.10 -12.26 -6.29
CA PRO A 18 11.46 -12.22 -4.86
C PRO A 18 12.94 -11.95 -4.56
N ILE A 19 13.83 -12.35 -5.47
CA ILE A 19 15.26 -12.08 -5.36
C ILE A 19 15.53 -10.57 -5.39
N ASP A 20 14.65 -9.75 -5.97
CA ASP A 20 14.85 -8.30 -5.99
C ASP A 20 14.48 -7.62 -4.67
N PHE A 21 13.91 -8.32 -3.68
CA PHE A 21 13.59 -7.75 -2.36
C PHE A 21 14.83 -7.44 -1.54
N ILE A 22 15.96 -8.12 -1.81
CA ILE A 22 17.25 -7.82 -1.18
C ILE A 22 17.92 -6.57 -1.75
N ARG A 23 17.32 -5.90 -2.75
CA ARG A 23 17.87 -4.66 -3.30
C ARG A 23 17.91 -3.58 -2.22
N PRO A 24 19.01 -2.82 -2.13
CA PRO A 24 19.18 -1.79 -1.11
C PRO A 24 18.02 -0.79 -1.04
N GLU A 25 17.39 -0.50 -2.16
CA GLU A 25 16.25 0.41 -2.27
C GLU A 25 15.03 -0.10 -1.49
N VAL A 26 14.68 -1.38 -1.63
CA VAL A 26 13.55 -2.03 -0.94
C VAL A 26 13.84 -2.15 0.55
N LEU A 27 15.02 -2.68 0.89
CA LEU A 27 15.44 -2.82 2.29
C LEU A 27 15.47 -1.48 3.02
N ARG A 28 15.99 -0.44 2.36
CA ARG A 28 16.09 0.91 2.93
C ARG A 28 14.73 1.55 3.10
N HIS A 29 13.80 1.36 2.17
CA HIS A 29 12.41 1.81 2.33
C HIS A 29 11.79 1.20 3.58
N ASN A 30 11.79 -0.13 3.69
CA ASN A 30 11.20 -0.84 4.83
C ASN A 30 11.82 -0.40 6.16
N LYS A 31 13.15 -0.32 6.21
CA LYS A 31 13.89 0.10 7.40
C LYS A 31 13.51 1.53 7.80
N ARG A 32 13.51 2.47 6.86
CA ARG A 32 13.17 3.88 7.15
C ARG A 32 11.72 4.07 7.51
N LEU A 33 10.82 3.34 6.87
CA LEU A 33 9.40 3.38 7.19
C LEU A 33 9.17 2.94 8.63
N LYS A 34 9.89 1.90 9.08
CA LYS A 34 9.82 1.42 10.47
C LYS A 34 10.51 2.35 11.48
N GLU A 35 11.68 2.89 11.15
CA GLU A 35 12.53 3.60 12.11
C GLU A 35 12.30 5.12 12.15
N ARG A 36 11.77 5.72 11.09
CA ARG A 36 11.81 7.18 10.88
C ARG A 36 10.49 7.80 10.45
N TYR A 37 9.51 6.99 10.08
CA TYR A 37 8.21 7.49 9.67
C TYR A 37 7.20 7.28 10.80
N SER A 38 6.37 8.28 11.04
CA SER A 38 5.19 8.19 11.88
C SER A 38 4.00 8.66 11.06
N PRO A 39 2.84 7.97 11.13
CA PRO A 39 1.61 8.46 10.50
C PRO A 39 1.24 9.85 11.04
N PRO A 40 0.44 10.64 10.28
CA PRO A 40 -0.03 11.94 10.77
C PRO A 40 -0.76 11.85 12.13
N ASP A 41 -0.61 12.87 12.99
CA ASP A 41 -1.02 12.88 14.42
C ASP A 41 -2.53 12.72 14.72
N ARG A 42 -3.37 12.47 13.70
CA ARG A 42 -4.83 12.26 13.84
C ARG A 42 -5.34 11.03 13.08
N SER A 43 -4.44 10.29 12.47
CA SER A 43 -4.75 9.16 11.61
C SER A 43 -5.26 7.96 12.40
N LYS A 44 -6.57 7.81 12.51
CA LYS A 44 -7.22 6.66 13.16
C LYS A 44 -7.67 5.60 12.16
N VAL A 45 -7.88 5.99 10.91
CA VAL A 45 -8.38 5.11 9.85
C VAL A 45 -7.34 5.04 8.74
N LEU A 46 -6.87 3.84 8.43
CA LEU A 46 -5.99 3.58 7.30
C LEU A 46 -6.82 3.15 6.09
N ILE A 47 -6.67 3.82 4.96
CA ILE A 47 -7.17 3.35 3.66
C ILE A 47 -6.00 2.83 2.84
N LEU A 48 -6.03 1.53 2.56
CA LEU A 48 -5.09 0.84 1.68
C LEU A 48 -5.63 0.81 0.25
N VAL A 49 -4.89 1.44 -0.67
CA VAL A 49 -5.26 1.55 -2.09
C VAL A 49 -4.34 0.66 -2.93
N PRO A 50 -4.86 -0.18 -3.85
CA PRO A 50 -4.02 -0.89 -4.80
C PRO A 50 -3.25 0.09 -5.65
N ASP A 51 -1.96 -0.14 -5.76
CA ASP A 51 -1.19 0.50 -6.81
C ASP A 51 -1.38 -0.24 -8.14
N SER A 52 -1.42 0.52 -9.22
CA SER A 52 -1.48 -0.04 -10.58
C SER A 52 -0.08 -0.08 -11.19
N GLU A 53 0.07 -0.87 -12.25
CA GLU A 53 1.30 -0.92 -13.06
C GLU A 53 1.75 0.48 -13.51
N LEU A 54 0.79 1.31 -13.94
CA LEU A 54 1.02 2.68 -14.40
C LEU A 54 0.99 3.73 -13.29
N LYS A 55 0.79 3.32 -12.02
CA LYS A 55 0.66 4.19 -10.83
C LYS A 55 -0.39 5.30 -10.98
N ASP A 56 -1.39 5.06 -11.82
CA ASP A 56 -2.46 6.03 -12.09
C ASP A 56 -3.40 6.21 -10.89
N THR A 57 -3.47 5.21 -10.01
CA THR A 57 -4.18 5.28 -8.73
C THR A 57 -3.57 6.30 -7.76
N ARG A 58 -2.29 6.66 -7.96
CA ARG A 58 -1.61 7.68 -7.15
C ARG A 58 -1.96 9.11 -7.54
N ARG A 59 -2.64 9.32 -8.68
CA ARG A 59 -3.02 10.67 -9.14
C ARG A 59 -3.89 11.34 -8.07
N ARG A 60 -3.55 12.58 -7.70
CA ARG A 60 -4.28 13.36 -6.68
C ARG A 60 -5.81 13.38 -6.88
N LYS A 61 -6.28 13.50 -8.12
CA LYS A 61 -7.71 13.48 -8.45
C LYS A 61 -8.36 12.12 -8.14
N TYR A 62 -7.65 11.03 -8.41
CA TYR A 62 -8.10 9.66 -8.15
C TYR A 62 -8.19 9.41 -6.64
N VAL A 63 -7.11 9.66 -5.91
CA VAL A 63 -7.06 9.49 -4.44
C VAL A 63 -8.16 10.32 -3.77
N LYS A 64 -8.28 11.60 -4.10
CA LYS A 64 -9.32 12.48 -3.55
C LYS A 64 -10.73 11.89 -3.77
N LYS A 65 -11.00 11.39 -4.98
CA LYS A 65 -12.30 10.82 -5.33
C LYS A 65 -12.60 9.55 -4.53
N ILE A 66 -11.61 8.68 -4.37
CA ILE A 66 -11.75 7.44 -3.59
C ILE A 66 -11.94 7.73 -2.11
N VAL A 67 -11.12 8.60 -1.51
CA VAL A 67 -11.21 8.95 -0.09
C VAL A 67 -12.58 9.56 0.23
N LEU A 68 -13.08 10.49 -0.59
CA LEU A 68 -14.40 11.07 -0.43
C LEU A 68 -15.53 10.02 -0.53
N LYS A 69 -15.41 9.06 -1.46
CA LYS A 69 -16.40 7.99 -1.60
C LYS A 69 -16.36 7.02 -0.42
N ALA A 70 -15.17 6.57 -0.03
CA ALA A 70 -14.99 5.67 1.11
C ALA A 70 -15.51 6.32 2.40
N SER A 71 -15.16 7.58 2.64
CA SER A 71 -15.69 8.38 3.75
C SER A 71 -17.21 8.46 3.74
N LYS A 72 -17.84 8.71 2.58
CA LYS A 72 -19.30 8.74 2.47
C LYS A 72 -19.96 7.38 2.72
N VAL A 73 -19.40 6.30 2.19
CA VAL A 73 -19.95 4.93 2.31
C VAL A 73 -19.84 4.42 3.75
N LEU A 74 -18.76 4.78 4.44
CA LEU A 74 -18.42 4.26 5.76
C LEU A 74 -18.65 5.26 6.91
N GLY A 75 -19.08 6.48 6.61
CA GLY A 75 -19.31 7.52 7.62
C GLY A 75 -18.04 7.99 8.33
N LEU A 76 -16.90 8.04 7.62
CA LEU A 76 -15.60 8.34 8.21
C LEU A 76 -15.32 9.85 8.20
N ASP A 77 -14.68 10.35 9.27
CA ASP A 77 -14.11 11.70 9.28
C ASP A 77 -12.88 11.77 8.35
N LEU A 78 -12.94 12.66 7.36
CA LEU A 78 -11.84 12.90 6.42
C LEU A 78 -10.54 13.31 7.12
N SER A 79 -10.62 13.98 8.27
CA SER A 79 -9.44 14.43 9.02
C SER A 79 -8.69 13.29 9.72
N ALA A 80 -9.36 12.15 9.90
CA ALA A 80 -8.82 10.96 10.56
C ALA A 80 -8.29 9.91 9.58
N ILE A 81 -8.43 10.14 8.28
CA ILE A 81 -8.01 9.21 7.23
C ILE A 81 -6.55 9.41 6.88
N HIS A 82 -5.80 8.32 6.90
CA HIS A 82 -4.49 8.21 6.29
C HIS A 82 -4.55 7.26 5.09
N VAL A 83 -3.86 7.61 4.01
CA VAL A 83 -3.86 6.85 2.77
C VAL A 83 -2.49 6.26 2.54
N CYS A 84 -2.43 4.94 2.39
CA CYS A 84 -1.26 4.24 1.89
C CYS A 84 -1.61 3.47 0.63
N PHE A 85 -0.64 3.37 -0.26
CA PHE A 85 -0.69 2.43 -1.38
C PHE A 85 -0.06 1.10 -0.94
N TYR A 86 -0.58 -0.02 -1.42
CA TYR A 86 0.18 -1.26 -1.41
C TYR A 86 0.70 -1.57 -2.82
N SER A 87 2.01 -1.73 -2.93
CA SER A 87 2.69 -1.88 -4.21
C SER A 87 3.94 -2.76 -4.09
N PRO A 88 4.10 -3.79 -4.95
CA PRO A 88 5.35 -4.50 -5.09
C PRO A 88 6.45 -3.56 -5.61
N PRO A 89 7.72 -3.80 -5.26
CA PRO A 89 8.23 -4.66 -4.19
C PRO A 89 8.24 -3.97 -2.82
N PHE A 90 7.72 -2.75 -2.70
CA PHE A 90 7.93 -1.91 -1.51
C PHE A 90 6.95 -2.21 -0.37
N GLY A 91 5.94 -3.04 -0.62
CA GLY A 91 4.92 -3.32 0.38
C GLY A 91 3.99 -2.13 0.50
N ILE A 92 3.97 -1.50 1.68
CA ILE A 92 3.16 -0.34 1.96
C ILE A 92 3.92 0.97 1.73
N ILE A 93 3.26 1.93 1.09
CA ILE A 93 3.80 3.25 0.74
C ILE A 93 2.83 4.33 1.21
N PRO A 94 3.16 5.09 2.27
CA PRO A 94 2.40 6.27 2.66
C PRO A 94 2.32 7.29 1.53
N ILE A 95 1.19 7.97 1.39
CA ILE A 95 0.98 8.96 0.34
C ILE A 95 2.03 10.08 0.37
N GLU A 96 2.52 10.46 1.56
CA GLU A 96 3.55 11.49 1.74
C GLU A 96 4.89 11.10 1.12
N LEU A 97 5.14 9.79 0.97
CA LEU A 97 6.37 9.25 0.40
C LEU A 97 6.20 8.81 -1.06
N SER A 98 4.97 8.75 -1.58
CA SER A 98 4.63 8.10 -2.85
C SER A 98 5.28 8.72 -4.10
N GLU A 99 5.70 9.98 -4.03
CA GLU A 99 6.37 10.71 -5.13
C GLU A 99 7.90 10.79 -4.94
N THR A 100 8.44 10.20 -3.87
CA THR A 100 9.89 10.23 -3.59
C THR A 100 10.63 9.13 -4.34
N TYR A 101 11.94 9.31 -4.59
CA TYR A 101 12.79 8.22 -5.08
C TYR A 101 13.03 7.20 -3.95
N PRO A 102 12.94 5.88 -4.21
CA PRO A 102 12.66 5.20 -5.49
C PRO A 102 11.18 5.00 -5.79
N LEU A 103 10.29 5.36 -4.87
CA LEU A 103 8.88 4.97 -4.81
C LEU A 103 8.03 5.46 -5.98
N TYR A 104 8.46 6.47 -6.73
CA TYR A 104 7.80 6.84 -8.00
C TYR A 104 8.47 6.19 -9.23
N GLN A 105 9.78 5.94 -9.20
CA GLN A 105 10.61 5.60 -10.37
C GLN A 105 11.00 4.11 -10.42
N TYR A 106 9.99 3.24 -10.48
CA TYR A 106 10.20 1.80 -10.66
C TYR A 106 9.09 1.16 -11.49
N GLU A 107 9.39 -0.01 -12.02
CA GLU A 107 8.47 -0.91 -12.70
C GLU A 107 8.63 -2.31 -12.08
N TYR A 108 7.56 -3.09 -12.11
CA TYR A 108 7.54 -4.44 -11.56
C TYR A 108 6.74 -5.36 -12.46
N ALA A 109 7.00 -6.66 -12.40
CA ALA A 109 6.21 -7.65 -13.12
C ALA A 109 4.73 -7.59 -12.70
N TYR A 110 3.83 -7.37 -13.66
CA TYR A 110 2.40 -7.26 -13.44
C TYR A 110 1.64 -8.39 -14.16
N PRO A 111 0.75 -9.14 -13.47
CA PRO A 111 0.54 -9.14 -12.02
C PRO A 111 1.75 -9.71 -11.27
N PRO A 112 1.94 -9.35 -9.98
CA PRO A 112 2.99 -9.92 -9.15
C PRO A 112 2.76 -11.42 -8.89
N ASP A 113 3.85 -12.16 -8.71
CA ASP A 113 3.80 -13.57 -8.35
C ASP A 113 3.33 -13.80 -6.89
N ALA A 114 3.05 -15.06 -6.58
CA ALA A 114 2.58 -15.53 -5.29
C ALA A 114 3.43 -15.10 -4.08
N GLU A 115 4.76 -15.21 -4.21
CA GLU A 115 5.71 -14.89 -3.16
C GLU A 115 5.80 -13.37 -2.98
N THR A 116 5.75 -12.63 -4.07
CA THR A 116 5.66 -11.16 -4.06
C THR A 116 4.41 -10.66 -3.35
N VAL A 117 3.24 -11.24 -3.65
CA VAL A 117 1.99 -10.87 -2.97
C VAL A 117 2.08 -11.17 -1.47
N LYS A 118 2.62 -12.33 -1.09
CA LYS A 118 2.81 -12.69 0.32
C LYS A 118 3.74 -11.71 1.03
N TYR A 119 4.87 -11.39 0.41
CA TYR A 119 5.82 -10.42 0.96
C TYR A 119 5.18 -9.05 1.17
N VAL A 120 4.38 -8.56 0.21
CA VAL A 120 3.67 -7.27 0.34
C VAL A 120 2.69 -7.33 1.51
N ALA A 121 1.92 -8.41 1.65
CA ALA A 121 0.99 -8.60 2.78
C ALA A 121 1.73 -8.58 4.14
N GLU A 122 2.87 -9.26 4.25
CA GLU A 122 3.69 -9.23 5.48
C GLU A 122 4.16 -7.81 5.83
N ARG A 123 4.64 -7.03 4.85
CA ARG A 123 5.06 -5.64 5.08
C ARG A 123 3.90 -4.74 5.52
N ILE A 124 2.69 -4.96 4.99
CA ILE A 124 1.48 -4.26 5.43
C ILE A 124 1.17 -4.59 6.89
N LEU A 125 1.15 -5.87 7.26
CA LEU A 125 0.85 -6.33 8.62
C LEU A 125 1.86 -5.80 9.64
N GLU A 126 3.15 -5.79 9.30
CA GLU A 126 4.20 -5.19 10.14
C GLU A 126 3.99 -3.69 10.38
N TYR A 127 3.63 -2.95 9.34
CA TYR A 127 3.37 -1.52 9.44
C TYR A 127 2.15 -1.21 10.30
N ILE A 128 1.06 -1.93 10.07
CA ILE A 128 -0.20 -1.73 10.78
C ILE A 128 -0.05 -2.10 12.26
N ALA A 129 0.65 -3.18 12.58
CA ALA A 129 0.90 -3.56 13.97
C ALA A 129 1.72 -2.53 14.77
N ALA A 130 2.50 -1.68 14.09
CA ALA A 130 3.30 -0.64 14.71
C ALA A 130 2.58 0.73 14.77
N ALA A 131 1.40 0.86 14.19
CA ALA A 131 0.70 2.13 14.01
C ALA A 131 -0.62 2.19 14.80
N PRO A 132 -1.06 3.38 15.26
CA PRO A 132 -2.21 3.52 16.14
C PRO A 132 -3.56 3.52 15.39
N TYR A 133 -3.69 2.75 14.30
CA TYR A 133 -4.94 2.69 13.55
C TYR A 133 -5.99 1.87 14.32
N MET A 134 -7.19 2.41 14.41
CA MET A 134 -8.35 1.71 14.99
C MET A 134 -9.11 0.92 13.93
N LYS A 135 -9.03 1.35 12.66
CA LYS A 135 -9.73 0.72 11.55
C LYS A 135 -8.89 0.74 10.29
N ILE A 136 -8.90 -0.37 9.57
CA ILE A 136 -8.25 -0.52 8.27
C ILE A 136 -9.32 -0.77 7.21
N ILE A 137 -9.28 0.03 6.14
CA ILE A 137 -10.11 -0.15 4.96
C ILE A 137 -9.20 -0.60 3.82
N ILE A 138 -9.46 -1.78 3.26
CA ILE A 138 -8.67 -2.30 2.14
C ILE A 138 -9.52 -2.19 0.88
N LEU A 139 -9.08 -1.35 -0.07
CA LEU A 139 -9.70 -1.31 -1.38
C LEU A 139 -9.23 -2.52 -2.17
N MET A 140 -10.15 -3.28 -2.75
CA MET A 140 -9.84 -4.51 -3.47
C MET A 140 -10.34 -4.39 -4.90
N GLU A 141 -9.45 -4.46 -5.87
CA GLU A 141 -9.81 -4.54 -7.28
C GLU A 141 -10.17 -5.99 -7.65
N LYS A 142 -11.43 -6.22 -8.04
CA LYS A 142 -11.91 -7.57 -8.41
C LYS A 142 -11.18 -8.13 -9.63
N GLY A 143 -10.86 -9.42 -9.62
CA GLY A 143 -10.14 -10.08 -10.70
C GLY A 143 -8.68 -9.67 -10.83
N SER A 144 -8.09 -9.07 -9.79
CA SER A 144 -6.69 -8.66 -9.74
C SER A 144 -5.94 -9.38 -8.62
N TRP A 145 -4.62 -9.23 -8.60
CA TRP A 145 -3.75 -9.75 -7.53
C TRP A 145 -4.11 -9.22 -6.13
N SER A 146 -4.86 -8.11 -6.04
CA SER A 146 -5.29 -7.56 -4.77
C SER A 146 -6.27 -8.45 -4.01
N GLU A 147 -7.04 -9.32 -4.67
CA GLU A 147 -7.93 -10.27 -4.00
C GLU A 147 -7.12 -11.19 -3.08
N ARG A 148 -6.05 -11.79 -3.63
CA ARG A 148 -5.14 -12.63 -2.86
C ARG A 148 -4.44 -11.89 -1.73
N LEU A 149 -4.06 -10.63 -1.94
CA LEU A 149 -3.45 -9.81 -0.89
C LEU A 149 -4.43 -9.57 0.25
N VAL A 150 -5.67 -9.21 -0.08
CA VAL A 150 -6.71 -8.90 0.90
C VAL A 150 -7.02 -10.13 1.74
N ASP A 151 -7.14 -11.31 1.13
CA ASP A 151 -7.36 -12.57 1.86
C ASP A 151 -6.26 -12.82 2.89
N LEU A 152 -4.99 -12.61 2.52
CA LEU A 152 -3.86 -12.76 3.43
C LEU A 152 -3.89 -11.74 4.56
N VAL A 153 -4.11 -10.46 4.25
CA VAL A 153 -4.11 -9.39 5.25
C VAL A 153 -5.28 -9.54 6.22
N VAL A 154 -6.49 -9.87 5.74
CA VAL A 154 -7.68 -10.03 6.58
C VAL A 154 -7.53 -11.23 7.51
N LYS A 155 -7.06 -12.38 6.99
CA LYS A 155 -6.80 -13.57 7.79
C LYS A 155 -5.86 -13.26 8.97
N GLU A 156 -4.73 -12.62 8.68
CA GLU A 156 -3.70 -12.33 9.69
C GLU A 156 -4.07 -11.14 10.60
N SER A 157 -4.95 -10.23 10.14
CA SER A 157 -5.46 -9.13 10.97
C SER A 157 -6.46 -9.61 12.01
N HIS A 158 -7.28 -10.61 11.68
CA HIS A 158 -8.19 -11.26 12.63
C HIS A 158 -7.45 -11.89 13.82
N GLU A 159 -6.30 -12.50 13.56
CA GLU A 159 -5.44 -13.08 14.61
C GLU A 159 -4.85 -12.01 15.55
N ARG A 160 -4.88 -10.74 15.16
CA ARG A 160 -4.29 -9.59 15.88
C ARG A 160 -5.32 -8.58 16.40
N GLU A 161 -6.62 -8.92 16.37
CA GLU A 161 -7.75 -8.09 16.83
C GLU A 161 -7.88 -6.71 16.15
N ILE A 162 -7.45 -6.58 14.89
CA ILE A 162 -7.55 -5.32 14.14
C ILE A 162 -8.79 -5.34 13.25
N GLU A 163 -9.66 -4.32 13.35
CA GLU A 163 -10.84 -4.18 12.51
C GLU A 163 -10.44 -3.87 11.05
N ALA A 164 -10.54 -4.88 10.18
CA ALA A 164 -10.31 -4.75 8.75
C ALA A 164 -11.63 -4.86 7.96
N GLU A 165 -11.91 -3.87 7.12
CA GLU A 165 -13.09 -3.85 6.25
C GLU A 165 -12.65 -3.78 4.77
N ILE A 166 -13.24 -4.64 3.94
CA ILE A 166 -12.94 -4.71 2.50
C ILE A 166 -13.94 -3.84 1.74
N LEU A 167 -13.43 -2.96 0.87
CA LEU A 167 -14.24 -2.22 -0.09
C LEU A 167 -13.87 -2.62 -1.53
N PRO A 168 -14.74 -3.37 -2.22
CA PRO A 168 -14.57 -3.65 -3.63
C PRO A 168 -14.48 -2.36 -4.47
N LEU A 169 -13.46 -2.30 -5.31
CA LEU A 169 -13.19 -1.27 -6.29
C LEU A 169 -13.51 -1.80 -7.69
N ASP A 170 -14.44 -1.15 -8.38
CA ASP A 170 -14.67 -1.38 -9.80
C ASP A 170 -13.72 -0.50 -10.63
N ALA A 171 -12.73 -1.11 -11.29
CA ALA A 171 -11.70 -0.45 -12.09
C ALA A 171 -12.29 0.44 -13.21
N HIS A 172 -13.44 0.07 -13.78
CA HIS A 172 -14.05 0.79 -14.90
C HIS A 172 -14.96 1.94 -14.47
N SER A 173 -15.47 1.94 -13.24
CA SER A 173 -16.48 2.92 -12.79
C SER A 173 -16.12 3.67 -11.51
N LEU A 174 -15.03 3.29 -10.83
CA LEU A 174 -14.67 3.73 -9.48
C LEU A 174 -15.83 3.59 -8.50
N LYS A 175 -16.78 2.68 -8.74
CA LYS A 175 -17.88 2.41 -7.82
C LYS A 175 -17.30 1.61 -6.64
N LEU A 176 -17.51 2.13 -5.44
CA LEU A 176 -17.32 1.38 -4.20
C LEU A 176 -18.68 0.81 -3.82
N LYS A 177 -18.75 -0.49 -3.55
CA LYS A 177 -19.94 -1.14 -3.00
C LYS A 177 -19.61 -1.56 -1.58
N LYS A 178 -20.54 -1.37 -0.64
CA LYS A 178 -20.44 -2.02 0.66
C LYS A 178 -20.87 -3.48 0.45
N ASN A 179 -20.09 -4.43 0.97
CA ASN A 179 -20.51 -5.83 1.02
C ASN A 179 -21.67 -5.98 2.01
#